data_AF-A0A938L677-F1
#
_entry.id   AF-A0A938L677-F1
#
_cell.length_a   1.000
_cell.length_b   1.000
_cell.length_c   1.000
_cell.angle_alpha   90.00
_cell.angle_beta   90.00
_cell.angle_gamma   90.00
#
_symmetry.space_group_name_H-M   'P 1'
#
loop_
_entity.id
_entity.type
_entity.pdbx_description
1 polymer ?
#
loop_
_entity_poly.entity_id
_entity_poly.type
_entity_poly.pdbx_seq_one_letter_code
_entity_poly.pdbx_strand_id
1 'polypeptide(L)'
;MRALFAMFSFTLLATPAIFAQDNPDRREVSPRERVNRQFDAGAPKLGDSLPDIAGLTEDGQEIRLSSLKGQHTVLVFGCLT
;
A
#
# COMPACT_ATOMS: atom_id res chain seq x y z
N MET A 1 31.10 -19.87 64.50
CA MET A 1 29.66 -19.76 64.80
C MET A 1 29.11 -18.65 63.90
N ARG A 2 28.66 -18.96 62.69
CA ARG A 2 27.34 -19.51 62.26
C ARG A 2 26.31 -18.41 62.02
N ALA A 3 25.84 -18.40 60.77
CA ALA A 3 24.56 -17.87 60.27
C ALA A 3 24.46 -16.35 60.07
N LEU A 4 25.10 -15.90 58.99
CA LEU A 4 24.75 -14.71 58.24
C LEU A 4 23.37 -14.92 57.58
N PHE A 5 22.41 -14.09 57.99
CA PHE A 5 21.23 -13.64 57.28
C PHE A 5 20.53 -14.62 56.32
N ALA A 6 19.54 -15.30 56.89
CA ALA A 6 18.37 -15.77 56.15
C ALA A 6 17.65 -14.58 55.51
N MET A 7 17.50 -14.60 54.19
CA MET A 7 16.36 -14.10 53.40
C MET A 7 16.81 -14.01 51.94
N PHE A 8 17.06 -15.17 51.33
CA PHE A 8 17.19 -15.24 49.87
C PHE A 8 15.76 -15.16 49.31
N SER A 9 15.47 -13.99 48.77
CA SER A 9 14.17 -13.55 48.28
C SER A 9 13.49 -14.60 47.40
N PHE A 10 12.29 -14.94 47.86
CA PHE A 10 11.11 -15.36 47.12
C PHE A 10 11.22 -15.17 45.58
N THR A 11 11.49 -16.27 44.89
CA THR A 11 11.17 -16.48 43.48
C THR A 11 9.66 -16.28 43.30
N LEU A 12 9.24 -15.16 42.71
CA LEU A 12 7.88 -15.00 42.22
C LEU A 12 7.90 -14.59 40.74
N LEU A 13 7.31 -15.48 39.95
CA LEU A 13 7.04 -15.37 38.52
C LEU A 13 6.36 -14.05 38.18
N ALA A 14 6.88 -13.30 37.20
CA ALA A 14 6.14 -12.22 36.55
C ALA A 14 6.62 -11.96 35.11
N THR A 15 6.44 -12.95 34.24
CA THR A 15 6.25 -12.74 32.79
C THR A 15 5.12 -13.68 32.38
N PRO A 16 4.09 -13.27 31.59
CA PRO A 16 4.14 -12.27 30.51
C PRO A 16 2.97 -11.27 30.53
N ALA A 17 3.25 -9.98 30.36
CA ALA A 17 2.28 -9.08 29.77
C ALA A 17 2.82 -8.65 28.42
N ILE A 18 2.71 -9.56 27.43
CA ILE A 18 2.64 -9.16 26.03
C ILE A 18 1.30 -8.43 25.90
N PHE A 19 1.29 -7.16 26.29
CA PHE A 19 0.24 -6.25 25.85
C PHE A 19 0.37 -6.22 24.33
N ALA A 20 -0.56 -6.86 23.64
CA ALA A 20 -0.88 -6.52 22.27
C ALA A 20 -1.26 -5.05 22.28
N GLN A 21 -0.30 -4.16 21.98
CA GLN A 21 -0.58 -2.76 21.77
C GLN A 21 -1.41 -2.68 20.49
N ASP A 22 -2.74 -2.58 20.66
CA ASP A 22 -3.61 -2.11 19.60
C ASP A 22 -3.15 -0.71 19.23
N ASN A 23 -2.59 -0.56 18.02
CA ASN A 23 -2.13 0.72 17.52
C ASN A 23 -3.34 1.36 16.83
N PRO A 24 -4.01 2.35 17.44
CA PRO A 24 -5.20 2.98 16.87
C PRO A 24 -4.91 3.72 15.54
N ASP A 25 -3.63 3.90 15.21
CA ASP A 25 -3.18 4.52 13.97
C ASP A 25 -3.07 3.53 12.79
N ARG A 26 -3.29 2.23 13.04
CA ARG A 26 -3.36 1.21 11.99
C ARG A 26 -4.75 1.19 11.37
N ARG A 27 -5.16 2.30 10.75
CA ARG A 27 -6.34 2.30 9.88
C ARG A 27 -6.09 1.32 8.75
N GLU A 28 -6.89 0.26 8.69
CA GLU A 28 -6.87 -0.67 7.57
C GLU A 28 -7.26 0.08 6.30
N VAL A 29 -6.25 0.37 5.47
CA VAL A 29 -6.46 1.05 4.19
C VAL A 29 -7.20 0.08 3.28
N SER A 30 -8.35 0.51 2.78
CA SER A 30 -9.12 -0.31 1.84
C SER A 30 -8.30 -0.61 0.57
N PRO A 31 -8.51 -1.75 -0.10
CA PRO A 31 -7.84 -2.06 -1.37
C PRO A 31 -7.99 -0.94 -2.41
N ARG A 32 -9.16 -0.29 -2.45
CA ARG A 32 -9.44 0.85 -3.35
C ARG A 32 -8.56 2.05 -3.03
N GLU A 33 -8.43 2.40 -1.76
CA GLU A 33 -7.64 3.55 -1.33
C GLU A 33 -6.14 3.33 -1.52
N ARG A 34 -5.67 2.07 -1.49
CA ARG A 34 -4.30 1.74 -1.94
C ARG A 34 -4.10 2.01 -3.43
N VAL A 35 -5.03 1.59 -4.28
CA VAL A 35 -4.96 1.80 -5.73
C VAL A 35 -5.00 3.29 -6.05
N ASN A 36 -5.92 4.04 -5.44
CA ASN A 36 -6.02 5.48 -5.65
C ASN A 36 -4.73 6.20 -5.26
N ARG A 37 -4.16 5.90 -4.07
CA ARG A 37 -2.89 6.53 -3.67
C ARG A 37 -1.73 6.22 -4.62
N GLN A 38 -1.69 5.01 -5.17
CA GLN A 38 -0.67 4.65 -6.15
C GLN A 38 -0.89 5.38 -7.48
N PHE A 39 -2.14 5.52 -7.92
CA PHE A 39 -2.49 6.29 -9.11
C PHE A 39 -2.14 7.77 -8.91
N ASP A 40 -2.58 8.39 -7.82
CA ASP A 40 -2.33 9.80 -7.51
C ASP A 40 -0.83 10.12 -7.43
N ALA A 41 0.00 9.17 -6.99
CA ALA A 41 1.44 9.34 -6.91
C ALA A 41 2.16 9.28 -8.27
N GLY A 42 1.59 8.59 -9.26
CA GLY A 42 2.23 8.34 -10.56
C GLY A 42 1.52 8.93 -11.77
N ALA A 43 0.29 9.43 -11.61
CA ALA A 43 -0.50 9.97 -12.69
C ALA A 43 0.08 11.30 -13.20
N PRO A 44 0.07 11.54 -14.53
CA PRO A 44 0.37 12.85 -15.09
C PRO A 44 -0.58 13.91 -14.54
N LYS A 45 -0.09 15.13 -14.30
CA LYS A 45 -0.94 16.24 -13.86
C LYS A 45 -1.68 16.84 -15.06
N LEU A 46 -2.70 17.65 -14.78
CA LEU A 46 -3.40 18.40 -15.83
C LEU A 46 -2.43 19.34 -16.53
N GLY A 47 -2.39 19.25 -17.86
CA GLY A 47 -1.47 20.02 -18.71
C GLY A 47 -0.13 19.31 -18.99
N ASP A 48 0.21 18.26 -18.25
CA ASP A 48 1.39 17.46 -18.56
C ASP A 48 1.18 16.66 -19.85
N SER A 49 2.27 16.41 -20.58
CA SER A 49 2.22 15.45 -21.68
C SER A 49 2.01 14.04 -21.15
N LEU A 50 1.06 13.31 -21.75
CA LEU A 50 0.91 11.88 -21.47
C LEU A 50 2.16 11.11 -21.93
N PRO A 51 2.60 10.10 -21.16
CA PRO A 51 3.65 9.19 -21.63
C PRO A 51 3.21 8.45 -22.89
N ASP A 52 4.15 8.17 -23.81
CA ASP A 52 3.83 7.35 -24.98
C ASP A 52 3.79 5.88 -24.57
N ILE A 53 2.57 5.37 -24.37
CA ILE A 53 2.29 3.99 -23.98
C ILE A 53 1.80 3.24 -25.22
N ALA A 54 2.27 2.00 -25.38
CA ALA A 54 1.74 1.05 -26.36
C ALA A 54 0.90 -0.02 -25.66
N GLY A 55 -0.14 -0.48 -26.35
CA GLY A 55 -1.02 -1.57 -25.92
C GLY A 55 -1.48 -2.40 -27.10
N LEU A 56 -2.31 -3.39 -26.82
CA LEU A 56 -2.94 -4.23 -27.85
C LEU A 56 -4.43 -3.95 -27.87
N THR A 57 -5.00 -3.89 -29.07
CA THR A 57 -6.45 -3.90 -29.28
C THR A 57 -7.03 -5.30 -29.08
N GLU A 58 -8.35 -5.41 -29.13
CA GLU A 58 -9.05 -6.70 -29.06
C GLU A 58 -8.65 -7.66 -30.19
N ASP A 59 -8.30 -7.12 -31.36
CA ASP A 59 -7.80 -7.88 -32.52
C ASP A 59 -6.30 -8.21 -32.43
N GLY A 60 -5.62 -7.84 -31.33
CA GLY A 60 -4.19 -8.04 -31.15
C GLY A 60 -3.30 -7.06 -31.93
N GLN A 61 -3.86 -5.96 -32.46
CA GLN A 61 -3.08 -4.93 -33.14
C GLN A 61 -2.44 -3.98 -32.13
N GLU A 62 -1.21 -3.52 -32.41
CA GLU A 62 -0.55 -2.53 -31.56
C GLU A 62 -1.21 -1.16 -31.71
N ILE A 63 -1.54 -0.53 -30.59
CA ILE A 63 -2.00 0.86 -30.52
C ILE A 63 -1.08 1.67 -29.61
N ARG A 64 -0.76 2.91 -30.02
CA ARG A 64 0.09 3.84 -29.25
C ARG A 64 -0.69 5.09 -28.91
N LEU A 65 -0.49 5.64 -27.71
CA LEU A 65 -1.15 6.90 -27.33
C LEU A 65 -0.75 8.06 -28.23
N SER A 66 0.47 8.06 -28.78
CA SER A 66 0.90 9.06 -29.76
C SER A 66 0.05 9.11 -31.03
N SER A 67 -0.60 8.02 -31.46
CA SER A 67 -1.49 8.02 -32.63
C SER A 67 -2.82 8.72 -32.38
N LEU A 68 -3.18 8.95 -31.11
CA LEU A 68 -4.42 9.61 -30.69
C LEU A 68 -4.28 11.13 -30.56
N LYS A 69 -3.07 11.67 -30.74
CA LYS A 69 -2.80 13.11 -30.66
C LYS A 69 -3.65 13.90 -31.68
N GLY A 70 -4.11 15.07 -31.26
CA GLY A 70 -4.97 15.94 -32.06
C GLY A 70 -6.47 15.62 -31.95
N GLN A 71 -6.83 14.51 -31.31
CA GLN A 71 -8.22 14.15 -31.00
C GLN A 71 -8.51 14.38 -29.51
N HIS A 72 -9.76 14.70 -29.20
CA HIS A 72 -10.24 14.67 -27.81
C HIS A 72 -10.56 13.22 -27.44
N THR A 73 -9.65 12.57 -26.73
CA THR A 73 -9.75 11.15 -26.40
C THR A 73 -9.88 10.95 -24.90
N VAL A 74 -10.82 10.09 -24.48
CA VAL A 74 -11.01 9.68 -23.09
C VAL A 74 -10.47 8.27 -22.91
N LEU A 75 -9.54 8.07 -21.97
CA LEU A 75 -9.01 6.76 -21.60
C LEU A 75 -9.75 6.24 -20.36
N VAL A 76 -10.42 5.10 -20.49
CA VAL A 76 -11.12 4.44 -19.39
C VAL A 76 -10.41 3.13 -19.07
N PHE A 77 -9.90 3.01 -17.86
CA PHE A 77 -9.30 1.77 -17.36
C PHE A 77 -10.32 1.04 -16.47
N GLY A 78 -10.64 -0.20 -16.82
CA GLY A 78 -11.49 -1.08 -16.03
C GLY A 78 -10.96 -2.51 -16.10
N CYS A 79 -11.39 -3.35 -15.16
CA CYS A 79 -11.24 -4.79 -15.30
C CYS A 79 -12.55 -5.39 -15.80
N LEU A 80 -12.45 -6.26 -16.80
CA LEU A 80 -13.53 -7.17 -17.13
C LEU A 80 -13.35 -8.38 -16.20
N THR A 81 -14.14 -8.45 -15.13
CA THR A 81 -14.19 -9.62 -14.25
C THR A 81 -14.89 -10.77 -14.94
#